data_AF-A0A352JCX1-F1
#
_entry.id   AF-A0A352JCX1-F1
#
_cell.length_a   1.000
_cell.length_b   1.000
_cell.length_c   1.000
_cell.angle_alpha   90.00
_cell.angle_beta   90.00
_cell.angle_gamma   90.00
#
_symmetry.space_group_name_H-M   'P 1'
#
loop_
_entity.id
_entity.type
_entity.pdbx_description
1 polymer ?
#
loop_
_entity_poly.entity_id
_entity_poly.type
_entity_poly.pdbx_seq_one_letter_code
_entity_poly.pdbx_strand_id
1 'polypeptide(L)'
;MQSFAFGHFCPSIVVECGQPDVPDGTTHALEFMETCLNLDSFDSLPDSLISDIDLFHTVAIVKVPEEINFSFDDSPNDDITFPAEMDCLNFCELSIGTNFGKAKTDRAYLSALGEDGAEKSDCYFKIENGEIKLKIAAMPSMLTLDTNIIRQDCLCYLMERIHSFALN
;
A
#
# COMPACT_ATOMS: atom_id res chain seq x y z
N MET A 1 -14.42 5.49 -1.12
CA MET A 1 -14.50 4.50 -2.22
C MET A 1 -15.97 4.16 -2.47
N GLN A 2 -16.44 4.05 -3.72
CA GLN A 2 -17.87 3.82 -4.01
C GLN A 2 -18.37 2.42 -3.62
N SER A 3 -17.52 1.40 -3.68
CA SER A 3 -17.83 0.02 -3.26
C SER A 3 -18.36 -0.06 -1.82
N PHE A 4 -17.81 0.72 -0.88
CA PHE A 4 -18.28 0.76 0.51
C PHE A 4 -19.74 1.21 0.62
N ALA A 5 -20.18 2.15 -0.22
CA ALA A 5 -21.58 2.58 -0.21
C ALA A 5 -22.51 1.45 -0.72
N PHE A 6 -22.09 0.74 -1.77
CA PHE A 6 -22.87 -0.35 -2.36
C PHE A 6 -22.83 -1.67 -1.58
N GLY A 7 -21.83 -1.87 -0.72
CA GLY A 7 -21.67 -3.07 0.10
C GLY A 7 -22.85 -3.38 1.03
N HIS A 8 -23.71 -2.38 1.31
CA HIS A 8 -24.96 -2.58 2.06
C HIS A 8 -26.08 -3.26 1.24
N PHE A 9 -25.98 -3.23 -0.09
CA PHE A 9 -27.02 -3.72 -1.00
C PHE A 9 -26.64 -5.04 -1.68
N CYS A 10 -25.38 -5.20 -2.07
CA CYS A 10 -24.87 -6.40 -2.73
C CYS A 10 -23.36 -6.56 -2.52
N PRO A 11 -22.80 -7.76 -2.75
CA PRO A 11 -21.36 -7.92 -2.84
C PRO A 11 -20.77 -6.87 -3.78
N SER A 12 -19.78 -6.13 -3.29
CA SER A 12 -19.24 -4.96 -3.96
C SER A 12 -17.74 -4.97 -3.82
N ILE A 13 -17.02 -4.85 -4.93
CA ILE A 13 -15.56 -4.79 -4.96
C ILE A 13 -15.11 -3.62 -5.82
N VAL A 14 -13.85 -3.23 -5.65
CA VAL A 14 -13.14 -2.40 -6.63
C VAL A 14 -12.08 -3.28 -7.27
N VAL A 15 -12.01 -3.21 -8.59
CA VAL A 15 -10.97 -3.88 -9.39
C VAL A 15 -10.05 -2.78 -9.90
N GLU A 16 -8.80 -2.81 -9.45
CA GLU A 16 -7.75 -1.94 -9.96
C GLU A 16 -7.19 -2.57 -11.24
N CYS A 17 -7.31 -1.85 -12.37
CA CYS A 17 -6.99 -2.38 -13.70
C CYS A 17 -5.73 -1.75 -14.29
N GLY A 18 -4.78 -1.35 -13.44
CA GLY A 18 -3.53 -0.72 -13.89
C GLY A 18 -3.68 0.74 -14.33
N GLN A 19 -2.71 1.21 -15.09
CA GLN A 19 -2.61 2.63 -15.49
C GLN A 19 -3.60 2.99 -16.60
N PRO A 20 -4.03 4.27 -16.68
CA PRO A 20 -4.80 4.76 -17.83
C PRO A 20 -4.10 4.48 -19.17
N ASP A 21 -4.89 4.28 -20.21
CA ASP A 21 -4.44 4.06 -21.59
C ASP A 21 -3.61 2.78 -21.84
N VAL A 22 -3.50 1.88 -20.85
CA VAL A 22 -2.94 0.53 -21.01
C VAL A 22 -4.06 -0.45 -21.35
N PRO A 23 -4.10 -1.03 -22.58
CA PRO A 23 -5.23 -1.85 -23.04
C PRO A 23 -5.49 -3.09 -22.17
N ASP A 24 -4.44 -3.69 -21.60
CA ASP A 24 -4.52 -4.91 -20.80
C ASP A 24 -5.44 -4.74 -19.58
N GLY A 25 -5.45 -3.55 -18.99
CA GLY A 25 -6.35 -3.22 -17.88
C GLY A 25 -7.81 -3.30 -18.25
N THR A 26 -8.16 -2.76 -19.43
CA THR A 26 -9.54 -2.78 -19.93
C THR A 26 -9.97 -4.22 -20.24
N THR A 27 -9.08 -5.02 -20.82
CA THR A 27 -9.33 -6.44 -21.08
C THR A 27 -9.59 -7.19 -19.78
N HIS A 28 -8.76 -6.98 -18.76
CA HIS A 28 -8.93 -7.64 -17.45
C HIS A 28 -10.26 -7.27 -16.78
N ALA A 29 -10.66 -6.00 -16.83
CA ALA A 29 -11.95 -5.54 -16.30
C ALA A 29 -13.14 -6.23 -17.01
N LEU A 30 -13.06 -6.36 -18.34
CA LEU A 30 -14.08 -7.02 -19.14
C LEU A 30 -14.18 -8.52 -18.79
N GLU A 31 -13.05 -9.23 -18.73
CA GLU A 31 -13.00 -10.65 -18.37
C GLU A 31 -13.57 -10.90 -16.97
N PHE A 32 -13.25 -10.04 -16.00
CA PHE A 32 -13.80 -10.11 -14.66
C PHE A 32 -15.34 -9.94 -14.66
N MET A 33 -15.84 -8.94 -15.39
CA MET A 33 -17.27 -8.68 -15.50
C MET A 33 -18.01 -9.82 -16.20
N GLU A 34 -17.46 -10.34 -17.31
CA GLU A 34 -18.01 -11.49 -18.02
C GLU A 34 -18.06 -12.73 -17.12
N THR A 35 -17.00 -12.97 -16.34
CA THR A 35 -16.98 -14.06 -15.36
C THR A 35 -18.12 -13.90 -14.36
N CYS A 36 -18.27 -12.72 -13.76
CA CYS A 36 -19.34 -12.46 -12.79
C CYS A 36 -20.74 -12.63 -13.36
N LEU A 37 -20.97 -12.21 -14.62
CA LEU A 37 -22.26 -12.33 -15.29
C LEU A 37 -22.63 -13.78 -15.64
N ASN A 38 -21.63 -14.65 -15.80
CA ASN A 38 -21.81 -16.06 -16.13
C ASN A 38 -21.73 -16.98 -14.89
N LEU A 39 -21.62 -16.44 -13.67
CA LEU A 39 -21.69 -17.23 -12.45
C LEU A 39 -23.12 -17.75 -12.21
N ASP A 40 -23.27 -19.06 -12.10
CA ASP A 40 -24.54 -19.70 -11.76
C ASP A 40 -25.01 -19.37 -10.33
N SER A 41 -24.06 -19.27 -9.38
CA SER A 41 -24.30 -18.84 -8.00
C SER A 41 -22.99 -18.40 -7.34
N PHE A 42 -23.07 -17.61 -6.26
CA PHE A 42 -21.92 -17.26 -5.42
C PHE A 42 -21.59 -18.32 -4.36
N ASP A 43 -22.46 -19.34 -4.18
CA ASP A 43 -22.44 -20.27 -3.04
C ASP A 43 -21.62 -21.55 -3.30
N SER A 44 -21.01 -21.69 -4.49
CA SER A 44 -20.46 -22.96 -4.97
C SER A 44 -18.96 -22.93 -5.30
N LEU A 45 -18.14 -22.22 -4.50
CA LEU A 45 -16.68 -22.31 -4.62
C LEU A 45 -16.13 -23.40 -3.68
N PRO A 46 -15.39 -24.40 -4.18
CA PRO A 46 -14.70 -25.35 -3.30
C PRO A 46 -13.68 -24.64 -2.41
N ASP A 47 -13.64 -24.99 -1.12
CA ASP A 47 -12.74 -24.40 -0.11
C ASP A 47 -11.26 -24.38 -0.56
N SER A 48 -10.85 -25.34 -1.41
CA SER A 48 -9.49 -25.41 -1.98
C SER A 48 -9.11 -24.21 -2.85
N LEU A 49 -10.07 -23.47 -3.41
CA LEU A 49 -9.79 -22.23 -4.16
C LEU A 49 -9.52 -21.04 -3.24
N ILE A 50 -9.95 -21.10 -1.98
CA ILE A 50 -9.76 -20.01 -1.00
C ILE A 50 -8.34 -20.04 -0.43
N SER A 51 -7.73 -21.23 -0.32
CA SER A 51 -6.40 -21.42 0.25
C SER A 51 -5.23 -20.89 -0.59
N ASP A 52 -5.46 -20.57 -1.87
CA ASP A 52 -4.42 -20.06 -2.79
C ASP A 52 -4.45 -18.53 -2.97
N ILE A 53 -5.23 -17.81 -2.17
CA ILE A 53 -5.35 -16.35 -2.26
C ILE A 53 -4.51 -15.66 -1.18
N ASP A 54 -3.59 -14.80 -1.64
CA ASP A 54 -2.87 -13.89 -0.77
C ASP A 54 -3.72 -12.66 -0.46
N LEU A 55 -4.29 -12.61 0.75
CA LEU A 55 -5.13 -11.50 1.20
C LEU A 55 -4.32 -10.52 2.07
N PHE A 56 -4.49 -9.24 1.80
CA PHE A 56 -3.81 -8.16 2.51
C PHE A 56 -4.82 -7.15 3.07
N HIS A 57 -4.55 -6.63 4.26
CA HIS A 57 -5.32 -5.59 4.92
C HIS A 57 -4.52 -4.29 4.96
N THR A 58 -5.12 -3.19 4.50
CA THR A 58 -4.49 -1.86 4.64
C THR A 58 -4.52 -1.43 6.10
N VAL A 59 -3.35 -1.18 6.68
CA VAL A 59 -3.21 -0.91 8.12
C VAL A 59 -2.80 0.51 8.43
N ALA A 60 -2.12 1.20 7.49
CA ALA A 60 -1.66 2.56 7.68
C ALA A 60 -1.54 3.35 6.38
N ILE A 61 -1.74 4.67 6.47
CA ILE A 61 -1.42 5.65 5.44
C ILE A 61 -0.14 6.36 5.87
N VAL A 62 0.92 6.23 5.06
CA VAL A 62 2.23 6.85 5.35
C VAL A 62 2.32 8.18 4.64
N LYS A 63 2.69 9.24 5.36
CA LYS A 63 2.87 10.58 4.82
C LYS A 63 4.25 11.12 5.15
N VAL A 64 4.76 11.97 4.26
CA VAL A 64 5.90 12.83 4.58
C VAL A 64 5.35 14.13 5.14
N PRO A 65 5.61 14.47 6.42
CA PRO A 65 5.12 15.71 7.01
C PRO A 65 5.53 16.94 6.19
N GLU A 66 4.69 17.99 6.20
CA GLU A 66 4.88 19.17 5.33
C GLU A 66 6.23 19.85 5.55
N GLU A 67 6.70 19.88 6.79
CA GLU A 67 7.96 20.50 7.16
C GLU A 67 9.19 19.71 6.69
N ILE A 68 9.05 18.42 6.40
CA ILE A 68 10.16 17.51 6.07
C ILE A 68 10.44 17.57 4.58
N ASN A 69 11.62 18.05 4.20
CA ASN A 69 12.05 18.08 2.79
C ASN A 69 12.48 16.69 2.33
N PHE A 70 12.07 16.30 1.13
CA PHE A 70 12.45 15.01 0.58
C PHE A 70 12.60 15.03 -0.93
N SER A 71 13.36 14.06 -1.44
CA SER A 71 13.51 13.78 -2.86
C SER A 71 13.84 12.31 -3.11
N PHE A 72 14.06 12.00 -4.39
CA PHE A 72 14.57 10.73 -4.88
C PHE A 72 15.99 10.86 -5.47
N ASP A 73 16.60 12.05 -5.45
CA ASP A 73 17.85 12.39 -6.15
C ASP A 73 19.03 12.74 -5.21
N ASP A 74 18.85 12.54 -3.90
CA ASP A 74 19.83 12.80 -2.85
C ASP A 74 20.26 14.26 -2.72
N SER A 75 19.33 15.20 -2.95
CA SER A 75 19.57 16.64 -2.77
C SER A 75 20.14 16.98 -1.38
N PRO A 76 21.14 17.88 -1.29
CA PRO A 76 21.86 18.18 -0.05
C PRO A 76 21.00 18.85 1.04
N ASN A 77 19.87 19.45 0.66
CA ASN A 77 18.99 20.18 1.59
C ASN A 77 17.82 19.33 2.11
N ASP A 78 17.76 18.06 1.72
CA ASP A 78 16.67 17.18 2.10
C ASP A 78 16.88 16.62 3.51
N ASP A 79 15.76 16.44 4.21
CA ASP A 79 15.71 15.71 5.47
C ASP A 79 15.65 14.19 5.21
N ILE A 80 14.98 13.78 4.12
CA ILE A 80 14.83 12.38 3.71
C ILE A 80 15.18 12.21 2.23
N THR A 81 16.00 11.21 1.91
CA THR A 81 16.17 10.73 0.53
C THR A 81 15.56 9.36 0.38
N PHE A 82 14.56 9.22 -0.49
CA PHE A 82 13.97 7.93 -0.84
C PHE A 82 14.77 7.23 -1.97
N PRO A 83 14.70 5.89 -2.08
CA PRO A 83 15.31 5.17 -3.21
C PRO A 83 14.75 5.65 -4.56
N ALA A 84 15.61 5.83 -5.56
CA ALA A 84 15.21 6.35 -6.88
C ALA A 84 14.19 5.47 -7.63
N GLU A 85 14.13 4.19 -7.30
CA GLU A 85 13.20 3.19 -7.88
C GLU A 85 12.22 2.68 -6.80
N MET A 86 11.86 3.53 -5.84
CA MET A 86 11.00 3.14 -4.71
C MET A 86 9.62 2.68 -5.17
N ASP A 87 9.09 3.18 -6.27
CA ASP A 87 7.84 2.75 -6.89
C ASP A 87 7.84 1.27 -7.33
N CYS A 88 9.01 0.69 -7.58
CA CYS A 88 9.16 -0.74 -7.85
C CYS A 88 8.87 -1.62 -6.63
N LEU A 89 8.75 -1.04 -5.43
CA LEU A 89 8.36 -1.74 -4.20
C LEU A 89 6.84 -1.89 -4.07
N ASN A 90 6.04 -1.27 -4.94
CA ASN A 90 4.59 -1.47 -4.97
C ASN A 90 4.25 -2.95 -5.02
N PHE A 91 3.37 -3.38 -4.11
CA PHE A 91 2.87 -4.76 -4.01
C PHE A 91 3.95 -5.82 -3.73
N CYS A 92 5.12 -5.41 -3.23
CA CYS A 92 6.17 -6.31 -2.77
C CYS A 92 6.13 -6.44 -1.24
N GLU A 93 6.11 -7.65 -0.70
CA GLU A 93 6.27 -7.84 0.75
C GLU A 93 7.68 -7.49 1.18
N LEU A 94 7.80 -6.52 2.08
CA LEU A 94 9.07 -6.07 2.63
C LEU A 94 9.27 -6.68 4.01
N SER A 95 10.44 -7.27 4.23
CA SER A 95 10.83 -7.82 5.53
C SER A 95 11.12 -6.74 6.58
N ILE A 96 11.09 -7.14 7.86
CA ILE A 96 11.60 -6.33 8.97
C ILE A 96 13.04 -5.89 8.67
N GLY A 97 13.34 -4.62 8.92
CA GLY A 97 14.66 -4.04 8.72
C GLY A 97 14.95 -3.57 7.29
N THR A 98 14.03 -3.79 6.34
CA THR A 98 14.14 -3.20 5.00
C THR A 98 14.29 -1.69 5.09
N ASN A 99 15.29 -1.17 4.40
CA ASN A 99 15.54 0.26 4.29
C ASN A 99 14.47 0.90 3.39
N PHE A 100 13.76 1.88 3.93
CA PHE A 100 12.67 2.61 3.29
C PHE A 100 13.09 4.02 2.86
N GLY A 101 14.29 4.47 3.22
CA GLY A 101 14.82 5.79 2.91
C GLY A 101 15.99 6.17 3.82
N LYS A 102 16.73 7.21 3.44
CA LYS A 102 17.83 7.76 4.23
C LYS A 102 17.34 8.98 5.00
N ALA A 103 17.53 8.97 6.31
CA ALA A 103 17.38 10.15 7.17
C ALA A 103 18.69 10.94 7.17
N LYS A 104 18.66 12.16 6.62
CA LYS A 104 19.83 13.03 6.48
C LYS A 104 19.99 14.01 7.65
N THR A 105 18.93 14.20 8.41
CA THR A 105 18.87 15.14 9.52
C THR A 105 18.14 14.51 10.71
N ASP A 106 18.41 14.99 11.92
CA ASP A 106 17.78 14.50 13.17
C ASP A 106 16.28 14.79 13.25
N ARG A 107 15.76 15.62 12.33
CA ARG A 107 14.34 15.96 12.23
C ARG A 107 13.57 15.03 11.29
N ALA A 108 14.24 14.13 10.57
CA ALA A 108 13.58 13.22 9.65
C ALA A 108 12.60 12.30 10.39
N TYR A 109 11.37 12.24 9.92
CA TYR A 109 10.39 11.22 10.32
C TYR A 109 9.34 11.03 9.23
N LEU A 110 8.68 9.89 9.25
CA LEU A 110 7.47 9.62 8.47
C LEU A 110 6.31 9.57 9.45
N SER A 111 5.15 10.10 9.04
CA SER A 111 3.88 9.90 9.74
C SER A 111 3.22 8.63 9.20
N ALA A 112 2.64 7.78 10.05
CA ALA A 112 1.90 6.59 9.64
C ALA A 112 0.57 6.54 10.39
N LEU A 113 -0.50 6.97 9.74
CA LEU A 113 -1.83 7.05 10.35
C LEU A 113 -2.56 5.72 10.19
N GLY A 114 -2.99 5.13 11.30
CA GLY A 114 -3.82 3.94 11.29
C GLY A 114 -5.26 4.21 10.81
N GLU A 115 -6.02 3.14 10.58
CA GLU A 115 -7.43 3.22 10.16
C GLU A 115 -8.34 3.96 11.17
N ASP A 116 -7.95 3.97 12.45
CA ASP A 116 -8.61 4.72 13.53
C ASP A 116 -8.19 6.19 13.59
N GLY A 117 -7.31 6.63 12.69
CA GLY A 117 -6.71 7.96 12.67
C GLY A 117 -5.61 8.17 13.71
N ALA A 118 -5.21 7.12 14.44
CA ALA A 118 -4.13 7.22 15.41
C ALA A 118 -2.75 7.23 14.73
N GLU A 119 -1.82 8.02 15.27
CA GLU A 119 -0.44 8.03 14.82
C GLU A 119 0.28 6.74 15.26
N LYS A 120 0.81 6.00 14.29
CA LYS A 120 1.47 4.69 14.43
C LYS A 120 2.86 4.66 13.81
N SER A 121 3.46 5.82 13.53
CA SER A 121 4.84 5.95 13.02
C SER A 121 5.83 5.04 13.75
N ASP A 122 5.83 5.08 15.08
CA ASP A 122 6.74 4.29 15.91
C ASP A 122 6.45 2.78 15.85
N CYS A 123 5.29 2.34 15.37
CA CYS A 123 4.99 0.93 15.15
C CYS A 123 5.65 0.43 13.86
N TYR A 124 5.68 1.26 12.81
CA TYR A 124 6.10 0.85 11.47
C TYR A 124 7.56 1.22 11.15
N PHE A 125 8.06 2.34 11.65
CA PHE A 125 9.37 2.87 11.27
C PHE A 125 10.28 3.05 12.48
N LYS A 126 11.58 2.86 12.25
CA LYS A 126 12.65 3.30 13.15
C LYS A 126 13.75 3.95 12.31
N ILE A 127 14.47 4.89 12.91
CA ILE A 127 15.67 5.46 12.31
C ILE A 127 16.89 4.88 13.02
N GLU A 128 17.80 4.28 12.27
CA GLU A 128 19.01 3.64 12.79
C GLU A 128 20.15 3.87 11.82
N ASN A 129 21.24 4.51 12.30
CA ASN A 129 22.41 4.86 11.48
C ASN A 129 22.08 5.68 10.21
N GLY A 130 21.10 6.59 10.30
CA GLY A 130 20.67 7.40 9.16
C GLY A 130 19.79 6.65 8.15
N GLU A 131 19.34 5.44 8.46
CA GLU A 131 18.39 4.68 7.63
C GLU A 131 17.03 4.61 8.31
N ILE A 132 15.97 4.93 7.56
CA ILE A 132 14.59 4.68 7.94
C ILE A 132 14.30 3.22 7.62
N LYS A 133 14.06 2.40 8.65
CA LYS A 133 13.83 0.96 8.51
C LYS A 133 12.45 0.57 8.97
N LEU A 134 11.87 -0.41 8.28
CA LEU A 134 10.64 -1.05 8.71
C LEU A 134 10.87 -1.85 10.01
N LYS A 135 9.96 -1.70 10.98
CA LYS A 135 9.96 -2.44 12.24
C LYS A 135 9.16 -3.73 12.16
N ILE A 136 8.22 -3.81 11.23
CA ILE A 136 7.38 -4.97 10.97
C ILE A 136 7.40 -5.29 9.47
N ALA A 137 7.03 -6.51 9.10
CA ALA A 137 6.84 -6.84 7.68
C ALA A 137 5.58 -6.13 7.17
N ALA A 138 5.67 -5.53 5.99
CA ALA A 138 4.55 -4.83 5.37
C ALA A 138 4.74 -4.78 3.85
N MET A 139 3.64 -4.64 3.12
CA MET A 139 3.63 -4.42 1.68
C MET A 139 3.17 -2.98 1.40
N PRO A 140 4.01 -2.12 0.80
CA PRO A 140 3.56 -0.80 0.40
C PRO A 140 2.76 -0.85 -0.91
N SER A 141 1.83 0.08 -1.07
CA SER A 141 1.13 0.32 -2.34
C SER A 141 0.95 1.81 -2.61
N MET A 142 0.64 2.14 -3.86
CA MET A 142 0.47 3.52 -4.36
C MET A 142 1.72 4.39 -4.23
N LEU A 143 2.92 3.79 -4.20
CA LEU A 143 4.17 4.52 -4.31
C LEU A 143 4.29 5.16 -5.70
N THR A 144 4.75 6.40 -5.72
CA THR A 144 5.05 7.18 -6.92
C THR A 144 6.36 7.93 -6.71
N LEU A 145 7.03 8.32 -7.80
CA LEU A 145 8.22 9.17 -7.76
C LEU A 145 7.87 10.67 -7.92
N ASP A 146 6.60 11.00 -8.15
CA ASP A 146 6.14 12.39 -8.23
C ASP A 146 5.95 12.97 -6.82
N THR A 147 6.87 13.86 -6.44
CA THR A 147 6.85 14.52 -5.13
C THR A 147 5.60 15.38 -4.91
N ASN A 148 4.98 15.92 -5.96
CA ASN A 148 3.74 16.70 -5.83
C ASN A 148 2.56 15.81 -5.46
N ILE A 149 2.46 14.62 -6.07
CA ILE A 149 1.41 13.64 -5.74
C ILE A 149 1.59 13.19 -4.29
N ILE A 150 2.82 12.89 -3.86
CA ILE A 150 3.11 12.50 -2.48
C ILE A 150 2.68 13.57 -1.48
N ARG A 151 2.92 14.85 -1.79
CA ARG A 151 2.51 15.97 -0.93
C ARG A 151 1.01 16.14 -0.84
N GLN A 152 0.31 15.92 -1.95
CA GLN A 152 -1.14 16.12 -2.01
C GLN A 152 -1.92 15.00 -1.34
N ASP A 153 -1.40 13.77 -1.37
CA ASP A 153 -2.08 12.60 -0.83
C ASP A 153 -1.29 11.91 0.28
N CYS A 154 -0.36 11.04 -0.10
CA CYS A 154 0.45 10.23 0.80
C CYS A 154 1.72 9.71 0.11
N LEU A 155 2.69 9.23 0.90
CA LEU A 155 3.83 8.49 0.37
C LEU A 155 3.40 7.11 -0.14
N CYS A 156 2.66 6.38 0.69
CA CYS A 156 2.09 5.07 0.36
C CYS A 156 1.02 4.65 1.38
N TYR A 157 0.32 3.58 1.05
CA TYR A 157 -0.38 2.76 2.04
C TYR A 157 0.52 1.60 2.45
N LEU A 158 0.45 1.18 3.71
CA LEU A 158 1.04 -0.08 4.18
C LEU A 158 -0.06 -1.11 4.37
N MET A 159 0.20 -2.32 3.90
CA MET A 159 -0.69 -3.46 4.03
C MET A 159 0.02 -4.62 4.75
N GLU A 160 -0.73 -5.33 5.58
CA GLU A 160 -0.27 -6.54 6.28
C GLU A 160 -1.01 -7.75 5.74
N ARG A 161 -0.30 -8.88 5.62
CA ARG A 161 -0.88 -10.14 5.16
C ARG A 161 -1.87 -10.65 6.20
N ILE A 162 -3.09 -10.97 5.77
CA ILE A 162 -4.06 -11.66 6.61
C ILE A 162 -3.67 -13.13 6.64
N HIS A 163 -3.05 -13.55 7.73
CA HIS A 163 -2.94 -14.98 8.02
C HIS A 163 -4.32 -15.46 8.43
N SER A 164 -4.86 -16.43 7.70
CA SER A 164 -6.16 -17.03 7.97
C SER A 164 -6.32 -17.31 9.46
N PHE A 165 -7.29 -16.64 10.10
CA PHE A 165 -7.72 -17.01 11.43
C PHE A 165 -8.17 -18.47 11.36
N ALA A 166 -7.51 -19.34 12.13
CA ALA A 166 -8.14 -20.59 12.49
C ALA A 166 -9.48 -20.22 13.13
N LEU A 167 -10.58 -20.48 12.43
CA LEU A 167 -11.92 -20.44 13.00
C LEU A 167 -11.91 -21.47 14.14
N ASN A 168 -11.82 -20.98 15.39
CA ASN A 168 -12.11 -21.77 16.58
C ASN A 168 -13.62 -21.88 16.76
#